data_AF-A0A9X3F4U4-F1
#
_entry.id   AF-A0A9X3F4U4-F1
#
_cell.length_a   1.000
_cell.length_b   1.000
_cell.length_c   1.000
_cell.angle_alpha   90.00
_cell.angle_beta   90.00
_cell.angle_gamma   90.00
#
_symmetry.space_group_name_H-M   'P 1'
#
loop_
_entity.id
_entity.type
_entity.pdbx_description
1 polymer ?
#
loop_
_entity_poly.entity_id
_entity_poly.type
_entity_poly.pdbx_seq_one_letter_code
_entity_poly.pdbx_strand_id
1 'polypeptide(L)'
;MQINGLDLPAALTQAIGERRWRHPPVDALRRVFRESPIKVRLYDLDALHAANHRWLNEKDPAYFGRSDDKKPPGNIDPARSLLLGLLGPHMPFALDYRVSGASPRVLYLHSGGDQWITVADDIEQLLARLQLSGLDSCAPARRVR
;
A
#
# COMPACT_ATOMS: atom_id res chain seq x y z
N MET A 1 -16.82 -3.78 1.70
CA MET A 1 -16.75 -2.95 0.47
C MET A 1 -15.77 -3.63 -0.47
N GLN A 2 -16.07 -3.67 -1.76
CA GLN A 2 -15.25 -4.39 -2.75
C GLN A 2 -14.89 -3.51 -3.94
N ILE A 3 -13.71 -3.74 -4.52
CA ILE A 3 -13.26 -3.17 -5.78
C ILE A 3 -12.77 -4.32 -6.66
N ASN A 4 -13.30 -4.44 -7.88
CA ASN A 4 -12.99 -5.53 -8.81
C ASN A 4 -13.15 -6.94 -8.18
N GLY A 5 -14.11 -7.11 -7.27
CA GLY A 5 -14.34 -8.38 -6.55
C GLY A 5 -13.36 -8.68 -5.42
N LEU A 6 -12.45 -7.76 -5.08
CA LEU A 6 -11.52 -7.87 -3.95
C LEU A 6 -11.99 -7.00 -2.77
N ASP A 7 -11.98 -7.58 -1.57
CA ASP A 7 -12.39 -6.90 -0.34
C ASP A 7 -11.37 -5.85 0.09
N LEU A 8 -11.82 -4.60 0.27
CA LEU A 8 -10.98 -3.58 0.90
C LEU A 8 -10.83 -3.88 2.40
N PRO A 9 -9.61 -3.90 2.95
CA PRO A 9 -9.39 -4.10 4.38
C PRO A 9 -10.11 -3.05 5.23
N ALA A 10 -10.76 -3.50 6.30
CA ALA A 10 -11.54 -2.63 7.18
C ALA A 10 -10.70 -1.45 7.72
N ALA A 11 -9.47 -1.71 8.15
CA ALA A 11 -8.55 -0.71 8.65
C ALA A 11 -8.25 0.41 7.62
N LEU A 12 -8.17 0.07 6.32
CA LEU A 12 -7.97 1.05 5.26
C LEU A 12 -9.24 1.90 5.06
N THR A 13 -10.41 1.26 4.95
CA THR A 13 -11.68 1.99 4.78
C THR A 13 -11.96 2.94 5.95
N GLN A 14 -11.66 2.51 7.18
CA GLN A 14 -11.76 3.33 8.37
C GLN A 14 -10.75 4.49 8.34
N ALA A 15 -9.49 4.24 7.96
CA ALA A 15 -8.49 5.30 7.85
C ALA A 15 -8.85 6.37 6.81
N ILE A 16 -9.48 5.96 5.69
CA ILE A 16 -10.00 6.91 4.69
C ILE A 16 -11.17 7.71 5.25
N GLY A 17 -12.16 7.03 5.86
CA GLY A 17 -13.33 7.69 6.47
C GLY A 17 -12.95 8.69 7.57
N GLU A 18 -11.93 8.38 8.37
CA GLU A 18 -11.40 9.24 9.45
C GLU A 18 -10.39 10.29 8.95
N ARG A 19 -10.17 10.40 7.63
CA ARG A 19 -9.17 11.31 7.02
C ARG A 19 -7.74 11.15 7.56
N ARG A 20 -7.42 9.94 8.05
CA ARG A 20 -6.06 9.52 8.42
C ARG A 20 -5.26 9.05 7.22
N TRP A 21 -5.92 8.54 6.17
CA TRP A 21 -5.28 8.18 4.91
C TRP A 21 -4.90 9.42 4.09
N ARG A 22 -3.90 10.15 4.58
CA ARG A 22 -3.38 11.39 4.03
C ARG A 22 -1.85 11.36 3.98
N HIS A 23 -1.25 12.35 3.35
CA HIS A 23 0.19 12.41 3.10
C HIS A 23 1.01 12.12 4.38
N PRO A 24 1.73 10.99 4.47
CA PRO A 24 2.54 10.66 5.63
C PRO A 24 3.80 11.55 5.72
N PRO A 25 4.48 11.59 6.86
CA PRO A 25 5.80 12.20 6.97
C PRO A 25 6.79 11.58 5.97
N VAL A 26 7.62 12.41 5.34
CA VAL A 26 8.62 11.96 4.33
C VAL A 26 9.55 10.90 4.90
N ASP A 27 9.97 11.03 6.16
CA ASP A 27 10.85 10.05 6.81
C ASP A 27 10.17 8.69 7.03
N ALA A 28 8.86 8.68 7.26
CA ALA A 28 8.08 7.44 7.37
C ALA A 28 8.00 6.76 5.99
N LEU A 29 7.72 7.52 4.92
CA LEU A 29 7.72 7.01 3.55
C LEU A 29 9.09 6.43 3.16
N ARG A 30 10.17 7.16 3.42
CA ARG A 30 11.54 6.68 3.15
C ARG A 30 11.87 5.39 3.90
N ARG A 31 11.41 5.26 5.15
CA ARG A 31 11.64 4.05 5.94
C ARG A 31 10.87 2.85 5.41
N VAL A 32 9.61 3.03 5.01
CA VAL A 32 8.74 1.95 4.52
C VAL A 32 9.16 1.49 3.14
N PHE A 33 9.30 2.43 2.21
CA PHE A 33 9.51 2.14 0.80
C PHE A 33 10.98 2.11 0.40
N ARG A 34 11.89 2.47 1.32
CA ARG A 34 13.35 2.51 1.14
C ARG A 34 13.81 3.45 0.02
N GLU A 35 12.96 4.39 -0.38
CA GLU A 35 13.20 5.33 -1.47
C GLU A 35 12.67 6.72 -1.13
N SER A 36 13.23 7.74 -1.77
CA SER A 36 12.70 9.10 -1.63
C SER A 36 11.42 9.26 -2.46
N PRO A 37 10.32 9.71 -1.86
CA PRO A 37 9.11 10.00 -2.62
C PRO A 37 9.33 11.20 -3.56
N ILE A 38 8.69 11.18 -4.73
CA ILE A 38 8.75 12.27 -5.72
C ILE A 38 7.43 13.07 -5.72
N LYS A 39 6.30 12.36 -5.85
CA LYS A 39 4.96 12.97 -5.92
C LYS A 39 3.94 11.99 -5.37
N VAL A 40 3.87 11.93 -4.03
CA VAL A 40 3.03 10.97 -3.32
C VAL A 40 1.56 11.24 -3.61
N ARG A 41 0.85 10.17 -3.96
CA ARG A 41 -0.60 10.16 -4.09
C ARG A 41 -1.11 8.93 -3.36
N LEU A 42 -1.86 9.15 -2.28
CA LEU A 42 -2.67 8.12 -1.65
C LEU A 42 -4.06 8.20 -2.28
N TYR A 43 -4.60 7.08 -2.74
CA TYR A 43 -5.93 7.06 -3.35
C TYR A 43 -7.02 7.09 -2.27
N ASP A 44 -7.97 8.01 -2.40
CA ASP A 44 -9.26 7.95 -1.71
C ASP A 44 -10.17 6.89 -2.36
N LEU A 45 -11.40 6.72 -1.89
CA LEU A 45 -12.30 5.68 -2.41
C LEU A 45 -12.58 5.84 -3.91
N ASP A 46 -12.81 7.06 -4.39
CA ASP A 46 -13.10 7.34 -5.79
C ASP A 46 -11.88 7.05 -6.68
N ALA A 47 -10.70 7.49 -6.24
CA ALA A 47 -9.45 7.21 -6.92
C ALA A 47 -9.08 5.71 -6.88
N LEU A 48 -9.38 5.00 -5.79
CA LEU A 48 -9.20 3.55 -5.70
C LEU A 48 -10.05 2.85 -6.76
N HIS A 49 -11.33 3.22 -6.90
CA HIS A 49 -12.21 2.65 -7.93
C HIS A 49 -11.67 2.93 -9.34
N ALA A 50 -11.37 4.20 -9.65
CA ALA A 50 -10.95 4.60 -10.99
C ALA A 50 -9.59 4.00 -11.39
N ALA A 51 -8.61 4.01 -10.48
CA ALA A 51 -7.27 3.48 -10.74
C ALA A 51 -7.32 1.96 -10.92
N ASN A 52 -8.06 1.25 -10.07
CA ASN A 52 -8.10 -0.21 -10.13
C ASN A 52 -8.92 -0.76 -11.29
N HIS A 53 -9.92 -0.02 -11.80
CA HIS A 53 -10.59 -0.41 -13.04
C HIS A 53 -9.62 -0.41 -14.24
N ARG A 54 -8.67 0.54 -14.26
CA ARG A 54 -7.59 0.57 -15.28
C ARG A 54 -6.55 -0.52 -15.02
N TRP A 55 -6.14 -0.68 -13.76
CA TRP A 55 -5.14 -1.65 -13.35
C TRP A 55 -5.46 -3.07 -13.80
N LEU A 56 -6.73 -3.50 -13.67
CA LEU A 56 -7.18 -4.82 -14.11
C LEU A 56 -6.91 -5.08 -15.61
N ASN A 57 -6.86 -4.03 -16.42
CA ASN A 57 -6.66 -4.08 -17.86
C ASN A 57 -5.26 -3.59 -18.28
N GLU A 58 -4.34 -3.39 -17.34
CA GLU A 58 -2.97 -3.02 -17.63
C GLU A 58 -2.31 -4.08 -18.52
N LYS A 59 -1.48 -3.64 -19.46
CA LYS A 59 -0.77 -4.51 -20.41
C LYS A 59 0.73 -4.20 -20.50
N ASP A 60 1.17 -3.08 -19.94
CA ASP A 60 2.58 -2.72 -19.94
C ASP A 60 3.36 -3.67 -19.00
N PRO A 61 4.28 -4.50 -19.54
CA PRO A 61 5.05 -5.47 -18.77
C PRO A 61 5.90 -4.84 -17.67
N ALA A 62 6.25 -3.56 -17.80
CA ALA A 62 7.03 -2.84 -16.80
C ALA A 62 6.36 -2.82 -15.41
N TYR A 63 5.03 -2.94 -15.35
CA TYR A 63 4.30 -2.96 -14.07
C TYR A 63 4.15 -4.34 -13.45
N PHE A 64 4.46 -5.43 -14.15
CA PHE A 64 4.20 -6.77 -13.63
C PHE A 64 5.38 -7.36 -12.86
N GLY A 65 6.60 -6.86 -13.12
CA GLY A 65 7.83 -7.42 -12.57
C GLY A 65 8.05 -8.87 -13.00
N ARG A 66 8.97 -9.56 -12.32
CA ARG A 66 9.29 -10.98 -12.57
C ARG A 66 9.33 -11.75 -11.27
N SER A 67 8.79 -12.98 -11.28
CA SER A 67 8.84 -13.84 -10.08
C SER A 67 10.30 -14.04 -9.65
N ASP A 68 10.57 -13.87 -8.36
CA ASP A 68 11.91 -14.03 -7.79
C ASP A 68 11.84 -14.93 -6.55
N ASP A 69 12.34 -16.17 -6.67
CA ASP A 69 12.32 -17.15 -5.57
C ASP A 69 13.24 -16.76 -4.41
N LYS A 70 14.27 -15.94 -4.66
CA LYS A 70 15.18 -15.45 -3.63
C LYS A 70 14.59 -14.26 -2.88
N LYS A 71 13.76 -13.47 -3.55
CA LYS A 71 13.09 -12.28 -3.01
C LYS A 71 11.62 -12.22 -3.44
N PRO A 72 10.77 -13.12 -2.91
CA PRO A 72 9.37 -13.16 -3.31
C PRO A 72 8.62 -11.86 -2.91
N PRO A 73 7.63 -11.43 -3.70
CA PRO A 73 7.16 -12.10 -4.91
C PRO A 73 7.97 -11.74 -6.16
N GLY A 74 8.60 -10.57 -6.21
CA GLY A 74 9.25 -10.02 -7.40
C GLY A 74 8.28 -9.56 -8.50
N ASN A 75 7.08 -10.14 -8.56
CA ASN A 75 6.00 -9.78 -9.47
C ASN A 75 4.69 -9.43 -8.75
N ILE A 76 3.71 -9.00 -9.53
CA ILE A 76 2.33 -8.79 -9.11
C ILE A 76 1.35 -9.38 -10.14
N ASP A 77 0.13 -9.70 -9.70
CA ASP A 77 -0.98 -10.09 -10.56
C ASP A 77 -2.09 -9.03 -10.47
N PRO A 78 -2.38 -8.27 -11.55
CA PRO A 78 -3.42 -7.25 -11.55
C PRO A 78 -4.82 -7.77 -11.18
N ALA A 79 -5.14 -9.02 -11.51
CA ALA A 79 -6.44 -9.62 -11.17
C ALA A 79 -6.58 -9.95 -9.68
N ARG A 80 -5.46 -9.98 -8.95
CA ARG A 80 -5.39 -10.32 -7.52
C ARG A 80 -4.71 -9.23 -6.69
N SER A 81 -4.77 -7.98 -7.15
CA SER A 81 -4.19 -6.84 -6.45
C SER A 81 -5.02 -5.57 -6.60
N LEU A 82 -4.85 -4.66 -5.64
CA LEU A 82 -5.44 -3.32 -5.69
C LEU A 82 -4.37 -2.25 -5.46
N LEU A 83 -4.17 -1.35 -6.42
CA LEU A 83 -3.35 -0.15 -6.25
C LEU A 83 -3.94 0.73 -5.14
N LEU A 84 -3.09 1.16 -4.23
CA LEU A 84 -3.42 2.05 -3.11
C LEU A 84 -2.91 3.49 -3.32
N GLY A 85 -1.95 3.65 -4.21
CA GLY A 85 -1.35 4.93 -4.49
C GLY A 85 -0.03 4.84 -5.25
N LEU A 86 0.66 5.98 -5.31
CA LEU A 86 1.92 6.17 -5.99
C LEU A 86 2.88 6.92 -5.06
N LEU A 87 4.15 6.52 -5.01
CA LEU A 87 5.23 7.33 -4.40
C LEU A 87 5.82 8.36 -5.39
N GLY A 88 5.59 8.13 -6.68
CA GLY A 88 6.10 8.92 -7.78
C GLY A 88 5.60 8.36 -9.11
N PRO A 89 5.99 8.96 -10.25
CA PRO A 89 5.75 8.37 -11.56
C PRO A 89 6.30 6.93 -11.60
N HIS A 90 5.48 5.97 -12.04
CA HIS A 90 5.86 4.56 -12.16
C HIS A 90 6.28 3.87 -10.84
N MET A 91 5.91 4.43 -9.68
CA MET A 91 6.23 3.87 -8.36
C MET A 91 4.93 3.52 -7.58
N PRO A 92 4.08 2.61 -8.09
CA PRO A 92 2.86 2.18 -7.41
C PRO A 92 3.14 1.29 -6.20
N PHE A 93 2.22 1.35 -5.24
CA PHE A 93 2.10 0.36 -4.19
C PHE A 93 0.67 -0.15 -4.11
N ALA A 94 0.51 -1.40 -3.69
CA ALA A 94 -0.72 -2.18 -3.89
C ALA A 94 -0.94 -3.19 -2.78
N LEU A 95 -2.19 -3.57 -2.58
CA LEU A 95 -2.58 -4.80 -1.88
C LEU A 95 -2.36 -5.99 -2.80
N ASP A 96 -1.87 -7.11 -2.24
CA ASP A 96 -1.71 -8.37 -2.94
C ASP A 96 -2.43 -9.50 -2.20
N TYR A 97 -3.45 -10.05 -2.86
CA TYR A 97 -4.36 -11.07 -2.33
C TYR A 97 -3.93 -12.49 -2.74
N ARG A 98 -2.75 -12.65 -3.36
CA ARG A 98 -2.27 -13.97 -3.80
C ARG A 98 -2.07 -14.95 -2.64
N VAL A 99 -1.67 -14.44 -1.48
CA VAL A 99 -1.40 -15.22 -0.26
C VAL A 99 -2.63 -15.33 0.64
N SER A 100 -3.38 -14.24 0.82
CA SER A 100 -4.53 -14.19 1.71
C SER A 100 -5.61 -13.24 1.19
N GLY A 101 -6.85 -13.72 1.14
CA GLY A 101 -8.01 -12.91 0.79
C GLY A 101 -8.44 -11.95 1.90
N ALA A 102 -8.26 -12.36 3.16
CA ALA A 102 -8.70 -11.59 4.33
C ALA A 102 -7.65 -10.61 4.87
N SER A 103 -6.37 -10.91 4.66
CA SER A 103 -5.25 -10.07 5.10
C SER A 103 -4.22 -9.96 3.96
N PRO A 104 -4.52 -9.16 2.93
CA PRO A 104 -3.61 -8.95 1.81
C PRO A 104 -2.36 -8.19 2.27
N ARG A 105 -1.19 -8.66 1.82
CA ARG A 105 0.07 -7.94 2.05
C ARG A 105 0.15 -6.69 1.20
N VAL A 106 1.06 -5.79 1.54
CA VAL A 106 1.33 -4.57 0.77
C VAL A 106 2.62 -4.72 -0.01
N LEU A 107 2.51 -4.57 -1.32
CA LEU A 107 3.63 -4.56 -2.25
C LEU A 107 3.93 -3.16 -2.76
N TYR A 108 5.16 -2.95 -3.18
CA TYR A 108 5.63 -1.73 -3.82
C TYR A 108 6.51 -2.07 -5.01
N LEU A 109 6.28 -1.40 -6.15
CA LEU A 109 7.15 -1.47 -7.31
C LEU A 109 8.32 -0.51 -7.11
N HIS A 110 9.50 -1.08 -6.90
CA HIS A 110 10.74 -0.33 -6.72
C HIS A 110 11.05 0.54 -7.94
N SER A 111 11.69 1.71 -7.75
CA SER A 111 11.98 2.66 -8.85
C SER A 111 12.89 2.09 -9.96
N GLY A 112 13.61 1.00 -9.69
CA GLY A 112 14.31 0.21 -10.71
C GLY A 112 13.39 -0.41 -11.77
N GLY A 113 12.07 -0.44 -11.52
CA GLY A 113 11.04 -0.74 -12.50
C GLY A 113 10.87 -2.21 -12.86
N ASP A 114 11.48 -3.13 -12.11
CA ASP A 114 11.50 -4.55 -12.46
C ASP A 114 11.09 -5.49 -11.32
N GLN A 115 10.96 -4.99 -10.09
CA GLN A 115 10.72 -5.81 -8.91
C GLN A 115 9.67 -5.25 -7.96
N TRP A 116 8.67 -6.08 -7.66
CA TRP A 116 7.74 -5.84 -6.55
C TRP A 116 8.29 -6.41 -5.25
N ILE A 117 8.36 -5.56 -4.22
CA ILE A 117 8.83 -5.92 -2.88
C ILE A 117 7.70 -5.82 -1.85
N THR A 118 7.72 -6.69 -0.86
CA THR A 118 6.79 -6.61 0.27
C THR A 118 7.24 -5.50 1.23
N VAL A 119 6.38 -4.52 1.48
CA VAL A 119 6.67 -3.38 2.37
C VAL A 119 5.87 -3.43 3.68
N ALA A 120 4.78 -4.20 3.70
CA ALA A 120 4.05 -4.55 4.91
C ALA A 120 3.33 -5.89 4.74
N ASP A 121 3.17 -6.63 5.84
CA ASP A 121 2.49 -7.93 5.89
C ASP A 121 0.96 -7.76 5.75
N ASP A 122 0.44 -6.60 6.13
CA ASP A 122 -0.97 -6.20 6.03
C ASP A 122 -1.14 -4.67 6.07
N ILE A 123 -2.39 -4.19 6.01
CA ILE A 123 -2.71 -2.75 6.03
C ILE A 123 -2.44 -2.11 7.39
N GLU A 124 -2.74 -2.81 8.47
CA GLU A 124 -2.56 -2.35 9.83
C GLU A 124 -1.08 -2.03 10.09
N GLN A 125 -0.20 -2.92 9.66
CA GLN A 125 1.23 -2.75 9.72
C GLN A 125 1.69 -1.61 8.81
N LEU A 126 1.14 -1.46 7.59
CA LEU A 126 1.43 -0.30 6.74
C LEU A 126 1.06 1.01 7.43
N LEU A 127 -0.16 1.12 7.96
CA LEU A 127 -0.65 2.31 8.65
C LEU A 127 0.23 2.66 9.85
N ALA A 128 0.61 1.67 10.67
CA ALA A 128 1.51 1.87 11.79
C ALA A 128 2.89 2.39 11.34
N ARG A 129 3.49 1.77 10.31
CA ARG A 129 4.81 2.19 9.80
C ARG A 129 4.78 3.58 9.15
N LEU A 130 3.66 3.96 8.54
CA LEU A 130 3.43 5.30 7.99
C LEU A 130 2.99 6.34 9.03
N GLN A 131 2.86 5.95 10.31
CA GLN A 131 2.39 6.82 11.39
C GLN A 131 0.96 7.36 11.13
N LEU A 132 0.13 6.52 10.51
CA LEU A 132 -1.28 6.79 10.21
C LEU A 132 -2.23 5.93 11.04
N SER A 133 -1.72 5.11 11.98
CA SER A 133 -2.54 4.33 12.89
C SER A 133 -3.46 5.23 13.74
N GLY A 134 -4.71 4.82 13.95
CA GLY A 134 -5.70 5.55 14.76
C GLY A 134 -5.41 5.57 16.28
N LEU A 135 -4.18 5.27 16.69
CA LEU A 135 -3.75 5.47 18.06
C LEU A 135 -3.12 6.86 18.15
N ASP A 136 -3.90 7.80 18.66
CA ASP A 136 -3.33 8.77 19.57
C ASP A 136 -2.45 8.00 20.56
N SER A 137 -1.20 8.41 20.65
CA SER A 137 -0.30 8.04 21.71
C SER A 137 -1.03 8.11 23.05
N CYS A 138 -1.51 6.98 23.55
CA CYS A 138 -1.76 6.81 24.97
C CYS A 138 -0.38 6.73 25.62
N ALA A 139 0.29 7.88 25.73
CA ALA A 139 1.38 8.04 26.67
C ALA A 139 0.81 7.72 28.06
N PRO A 140 1.35 6.75 28.81
CA PRO A 140 0.94 6.59 30.19
C PRO A 140 1.26 7.90 30.91
N ALA A 141 0.24 8.53 31.48
CA ALA A 141 0.40 9.65 32.38
C ALA A 141 1.41 9.24 33.46
N ARG A 142 2.62 9.80 33.38
CA ARG A 142 3.63 9.69 34.44
C ARG A 142 3.06 10.43 35.65
N ARG A 143 2.34 9.72 36.52
CA ARG A 143 2.24 10.10 37.93
C ARG A 143 3.53 9.63 38.58
N VAL A 144 4.43 10.58 38.85
CA VAL A 144 5.41 10.40 39.92
C VAL A 144 5.04 11.43 40.98
N ARG A 145 4.95 10.90 42.20
CA ARG A 145 4.52 11.55 43.43
C ARG A 145 5.46 12.67 43.84
#